data_AF-A0A958AKV8-F1
#
_entry.id   AF-A0A958AKV8-F1
#
_cell.length_a   1.000
_cell.length_b   1.000
_cell.length_c   1.000
_cell.angle_alpha   90.00
_cell.angle_beta   90.00
_cell.angle_gamma   90.00
#
_symmetry.space_group_name_H-M   'P 1'
#
loop_
_entity.id
_entity.type
_entity.pdbx_description
1 polymer ?
#
loop_
_entity_poly.entity_id
_entity_poly.type
_entity_poly.pdbx_seq_one_letter_code
_entity_poly.pdbx_strand_id
1 'polypeptide(L)'
;MAKLDLQQIALLIGKEEPSVFKEYVDHVANKALVTYRQYFQWGGKQGESLYTHVLNGIQVLETLRGYLKLADDEAQVLFTAFTVHDLNKTQEEDLPYGKVAVHETIGAEIERLGLEQFFPTWPTYREDIRSLIRGHSGHHHSGGERLIVKRESVYGLGLERVNALLNLMRAVDVIDLSHTLAERTHKETFLSNLNAYFADSGQSKQVTLFTHRLTEQRGILTNVIHNATVHYLSKAYQLLPLLFYPDGVVYLAAKGSFFQIWEANVTAIAEEIVQTIGKMTTANFEQFVDPRPAGIKIDSKCLELGVPFHRILREVYNIIQKRTPDPAEFDAKVRDYVQRGFAKNQAALPGMAERVQAALAEDAMLVSADVEQLRLAEFIRTYFIFLGDHFADIVPDSWEHLYQLLEIPTDEWDYYAYFDARYA
;
A
#
# COMPACT_ATOMS: atom_id res chain seq x y z
N MET A 1 -10.78 -13.21 14.99
CA MET A 1 -9.98 -11.97 14.94
C MET A 1 -8.52 -12.35 14.81
N ALA A 2 -7.95 -12.26 13.61
CA ALA A 2 -6.53 -12.49 13.40
C ALA A 2 -5.74 -11.34 14.04
N LYS A 3 -4.79 -11.66 14.92
CA LYS A 3 -3.84 -10.68 15.47
C LYS A 3 -3.08 -10.07 14.29
N LEU A 4 -3.23 -8.77 14.07
CA LEU A 4 -2.34 -8.01 13.21
C LEU A 4 -0.94 -8.06 13.85
N ASP A 5 -0.01 -8.73 13.19
CA ASP A 5 1.39 -8.73 13.57
C ASP A 5 2.04 -7.44 13.04
N LEU A 6 2.15 -6.45 13.93
CA LEU A 6 2.77 -5.15 13.66
C LEU A 6 4.30 -5.24 13.48
N GLN A 7 4.92 -6.42 13.63
CA GLN A 7 6.36 -6.63 13.45
C GLN A 7 6.75 -7.06 12.03
N GLN A 8 5.79 -7.41 11.17
CA GLN A 8 6.07 -7.53 9.74
C GLN A 8 6.11 -6.13 9.13
N ILE A 9 7.32 -5.69 8.77
CA ILE A 9 7.60 -4.52 7.94
C ILE A 9 7.07 -4.82 6.51
N ALA A 10 5.76 -4.98 6.37
CA ALA A 10 5.04 -5.08 5.11
C ALA A 10 4.32 -3.75 4.81
N LEU A 11 4.90 -2.64 5.29
CA LEU A 11 4.52 -1.32 4.83
C LEU A 11 5.33 -1.02 3.55
N LEU A 12 4.63 -1.11 2.41
CA LEU A 12 4.98 -0.54 1.09
C LEU A 12 5.80 -1.36 0.07
N ILE A 13 5.71 -2.69 0.01
CA ILE A 13 6.32 -3.44 -1.12
C ILE A 13 5.32 -4.41 -1.75
N GLY A 14 4.31 -3.83 -2.42
CA GLY A 14 3.38 -4.55 -3.29
C GLY A 14 3.98 -4.78 -4.68
N LYS A 15 5.02 -5.62 -4.78
CA LYS A 15 5.40 -6.25 -6.05
C LYS A 15 5.71 -7.72 -5.81
N GLU A 16 4.83 -8.59 -6.32
CA GLU A 16 5.06 -10.04 -6.38
C GLU A 16 6.14 -10.45 -7.40
N GLU A 17 6.65 -9.50 -8.18
CA GLU A 17 7.72 -9.74 -9.16
C GLU A 17 9.02 -10.17 -8.47
N PRO A 18 9.74 -11.18 -9.00
CA PRO A 18 11.08 -11.50 -8.52
C PRO A 18 11.99 -10.29 -8.72
N SER A 19 12.61 -9.83 -7.64
CA SER A 19 13.59 -8.75 -7.65
C SER A 19 14.74 -9.11 -6.73
N VAL A 20 15.96 -8.69 -7.08
CA VAL A 20 17.16 -8.86 -6.22
C VAL A 20 16.90 -8.37 -4.79
N PHE A 21 16.15 -7.28 -4.61
CA PHE A 21 15.80 -6.81 -3.27
C PHE A 21 14.89 -7.77 -2.51
N LYS A 22 13.88 -8.36 -3.17
CA LYS A 22 13.02 -9.38 -2.55
C LYS A 22 13.84 -10.60 -2.13
N GLU A 23 14.72 -11.09 -3.01
CA GLU A 23 15.62 -12.20 -2.68
C GLU A 23 16.52 -11.87 -1.49
N TYR A 24 17.09 -10.65 -1.44
CA TYR A 24 17.88 -10.20 -0.30
C TYR A 24 17.06 -10.18 0.99
N VAL A 25 15.82 -9.67 0.94
CA VAL A 25 14.93 -9.63 2.11
C VAL A 25 14.59 -11.03 2.62
N ASP A 26 14.26 -11.94 1.70
CA ASP A 26 13.83 -13.32 2.02
C ASP A 26 14.99 -14.21 2.49
N HIS A 27 16.20 -14.01 1.98
CA HIS A 27 17.36 -14.83 2.30
C HIS A 27 18.29 -14.23 3.37
N VAL A 28 18.31 -12.91 3.54
CA VAL A 28 19.29 -12.23 4.39
C VAL A 28 18.61 -11.39 5.46
N ALA A 29 17.84 -10.37 5.06
CA ALA A 29 17.34 -9.34 5.99
C ALA A 29 16.44 -9.91 7.09
N ASN A 30 15.50 -10.78 6.72
CA ASN A 30 14.56 -11.43 7.65
C ASN A 30 15.12 -12.68 8.35
N LYS A 31 16.38 -13.04 8.08
CA LYS A 31 17.03 -14.25 8.63
C LYS A 31 18.24 -13.87 9.48
N ALA A 32 19.45 -14.20 9.05
CA ALA A 32 20.65 -14.08 9.87
C ALA A 32 21.05 -12.63 10.16
N LEU A 33 20.65 -11.67 9.30
CA LEU A 33 20.94 -10.26 9.53
C LEU A 33 20.30 -9.72 10.82
N VAL A 34 19.19 -10.31 11.29
CA VAL A 34 18.52 -9.90 12.53
C VAL A 34 19.48 -9.92 13.75
N THR A 35 20.53 -10.75 13.71
CA THR A 35 21.60 -10.76 14.73
C THR A 35 22.28 -9.40 14.89
N TYR A 36 22.34 -8.59 13.83
CA TYR A 36 22.92 -7.25 13.87
C TYR A 36 22.15 -6.23 14.72
N ARG A 37 20.93 -6.55 15.15
CA ARG A 37 20.18 -5.68 16.08
C ARG A 37 20.87 -5.56 17.44
N GLN A 38 21.75 -6.50 17.79
CA GLN A 38 22.46 -6.52 19.06
C GLN A 38 23.70 -5.61 19.07
N TYR A 39 24.22 -5.25 17.89
CA TYR A 39 25.37 -4.36 17.76
C TYR A 39 24.90 -2.92 17.60
N PHE A 40 25.11 -2.11 18.63
CA PHE A 40 24.82 -0.68 18.59
C PHE A 40 26.02 0.10 18.07
N GLN A 41 25.74 1.11 17.25
CA GLN A 41 26.76 1.99 16.72
C GLN A 41 27.14 3.08 17.74
N TRP A 42 28.39 3.52 17.66
CA TRP A 42 28.98 4.57 18.48
C TRP A 42 29.29 5.82 17.63
N GLY A 43 29.48 6.99 18.23
CA GLY A 43 29.81 8.23 17.52
C GLY A 43 28.62 8.88 16.82
N GLY A 44 28.75 9.28 15.55
CA GLY A 44 27.73 10.02 14.81
C GLY A 44 26.39 9.27 14.60
N LYS A 45 26.39 7.94 14.78
CA LYS A 45 25.21 7.06 14.67
C LYS A 45 24.80 6.47 16.03
N GLN A 46 25.10 7.17 17.13
CA GLN A 46 24.90 6.64 18.49
C GLN A 46 23.43 6.25 18.75
N GLY A 47 23.23 4.98 19.12
CA GLY A 47 21.91 4.42 19.45
C GLY A 47 21.20 3.73 18.27
N GLU A 48 21.72 3.84 17.05
CA GLU A 48 21.25 3.04 15.92
C GLU A 48 21.91 1.65 15.90
N SER A 49 21.13 0.63 15.56
CA SER A 49 21.66 -0.73 15.42
C SER A 49 22.35 -0.91 14.07
N LEU A 50 23.37 -1.77 14.01
CA LEU A 50 24.03 -2.13 12.76
C LEU A 50 23.03 -2.70 11.74
N TYR A 51 21.98 -3.37 12.21
CA TYR A 51 20.87 -3.85 11.38
C TYR A 51 20.17 -2.69 10.66
N THR A 52 19.81 -1.63 11.38
CA THR A 52 19.10 -0.48 10.82
C THR A 52 19.96 0.23 9.78
N HIS A 53 21.23 0.46 10.12
CA HIS A 53 22.22 1.04 9.22
C HIS A 53 22.33 0.28 7.88
N VAL A 54 22.51 -1.04 7.95
CA VAL A 54 22.60 -1.88 6.75
C VAL A 54 21.29 -1.80 5.96
N LEU A 55 20.14 -1.96 6.62
CA LEU A 55 18.85 -2.00 5.94
C LEU A 55 18.51 -0.66 5.26
N ASN A 56 18.77 0.47 5.91
CA ASN A 56 18.59 1.80 5.32
C ASN A 56 19.46 1.93 4.07
N GLY A 57 20.72 1.53 4.14
CA GLY A 57 21.63 1.61 3.01
C GLY A 57 21.19 0.73 1.83
N ILE A 58 20.76 -0.51 2.08
CA ILE A 58 20.23 -1.40 1.04
C ILE A 58 18.96 -0.81 0.40
N GLN A 59 18.06 -0.20 1.17
CA GLN A 59 16.86 0.46 0.63
C GLN A 59 17.21 1.65 -0.27
N VAL A 60 18.22 2.45 0.10
CA VAL A 60 18.73 3.55 -0.74
C VAL A 60 19.33 2.98 -2.03
N LEU A 61 20.15 1.92 -1.94
CA LEU A 61 20.72 1.28 -3.13
C LEU A 61 19.64 0.72 -4.06
N GLU A 62 18.61 0.04 -3.53
CA GLU A 62 17.50 -0.46 -4.33
C GLU A 62 16.71 0.67 -4.99
N THR A 63 16.44 1.75 -4.26
CA THR A 63 15.77 2.95 -4.81
C THR A 63 16.57 3.55 -5.97
N LEU A 64 17.90 3.57 -5.86
CA LEU A 64 18.79 4.06 -6.91
C LEU A 64 18.99 3.07 -8.05
N ARG A 65 18.82 1.76 -7.83
CA ARG A 65 19.15 0.69 -8.79
C ARG A 65 18.55 0.92 -10.18
N GLY A 66 17.23 1.15 -10.24
CA GLY A 66 16.54 1.41 -11.50
C GLY A 66 16.97 2.73 -12.17
N TYR A 67 17.26 3.75 -11.36
CA TYR A 67 17.70 5.06 -11.85
C TYR A 67 19.12 5.05 -12.40
N LEU A 68 20.00 4.28 -11.78
CA LEU A 68 21.40 4.09 -12.17
C LEU A 68 21.59 2.99 -13.23
N LYS A 69 20.54 2.21 -13.49
CA LYS A 69 20.52 1.04 -14.38
C LYS A 69 21.56 -0.01 -13.96
N LEU A 70 21.66 -0.29 -12.66
CA LEU A 70 22.55 -1.34 -12.17
C LEU A 70 22.05 -2.70 -12.63
N ALA A 71 22.99 -3.54 -13.09
CA ALA A 71 22.71 -4.93 -13.38
C ALA A 71 22.50 -5.74 -12.09
N ASP A 72 21.90 -6.91 -12.20
CA ASP A 72 21.53 -7.74 -11.06
C ASP A 72 22.76 -8.24 -10.30
N ASP A 73 23.82 -8.61 -11.01
CA ASP A 73 25.10 -9.02 -10.44
C ASP A 73 25.81 -7.86 -9.71
N GLU A 74 25.78 -6.65 -10.28
CA GLU A 74 26.30 -5.44 -9.62
C GLU A 74 25.54 -5.12 -8.33
N ALA A 75 24.21 -5.25 -8.35
CA ALA A 75 23.37 -5.06 -7.18
C ALA A 75 23.66 -6.13 -6.11
N GLN A 76 23.81 -7.40 -6.50
CA GLN A 76 24.19 -8.47 -5.58
C GLN A 76 25.57 -8.24 -4.95
N VAL A 77 26.57 -7.81 -5.74
CA VAL A 77 27.91 -7.45 -5.24
C VAL A 77 27.83 -6.29 -4.26
N LEU A 78 27.11 -5.22 -4.59
CA LEU A 78 26.93 -4.06 -3.72
C LEU A 78 26.19 -4.40 -2.43
N PHE A 79 25.10 -5.15 -2.52
CA PHE A 79 24.30 -5.52 -1.34
C PHE A 79 25.12 -6.40 -0.40
N THR A 80 25.85 -7.37 -0.97
CA THR A 80 26.76 -8.23 -0.20
C THR A 80 27.85 -7.40 0.46
N ALA A 81 28.59 -6.59 -0.31
CA ALA A 81 29.66 -5.75 0.20
C ALA A 81 29.19 -4.77 1.27
N PHE A 82 28.04 -4.11 1.08
CA PHE A 82 27.46 -3.19 2.05
C PHE A 82 26.94 -3.92 3.29
N THR A 83 26.44 -5.15 3.18
CA THR A 83 26.00 -5.90 4.35
C THR A 83 27.16 -6.24 5.29
N VAL A 84 28.33 -6.51 4.73
CA VAL A 84 29.53 -6.92 5.48
C VAL A 84 30.61 -5.85 5.54
N HIS A 85 30.32 -4.58 5.27
CA HIS A 85 31.40 -3.57 5.23
C HIS A 85 31.91 -3.18 6.61
N ASP A 86 31.06 -3.21 7.62
CA ASP A 86 31.37 -2.76 8.98
C ASP A 86 31.83 -3.93 9.89
N LEU A 87 32.69 -4.82 9.38
CA LEU A 87 33.15 -6.03 10.10
C LEU A 87 33.81 -5.73 11.45
N ASN A 88 34.44 -4.57 11.60
CA ASN A 88 35.04 -4.16 12.86
C ASN A 88 34.02 -3.98 13.99
N LYS A 89 32.72 -3.83 13.67
CA LYS A 89 31.65 -3.69 14.66
C LYS A 89 31.11 -5.04 15.15
N THR A 90 31.40 -6.13 14.45
CA THR A 90 30.91 -7.48 14.77
C THR A 90 31.97 -8.37 15.43
N GLN A 91 33.24 -7.93 15.40
CA GLN A 91 34.37 -8.59 16.04
C GLN A 91 34.48 -8.21 17.52
N GLU A 92 34.82 -9.18 18.38
CA GLU A 92 35.05 -8.94 19.81
C GLU A 92 36.38 -8.21 20.09
N GLU A 93 37.33 -8.28 19.15
CA GLU A 93 38.65 -7.67 19.25
C GLU A 93 38.75 -6.38 18.40
N ASP A 94 39.31 -5.32 18.98
CA ASP A 94 39.54 -4.01 18.32
C ASP A 94 40.75 -4.08 17.36
N LEU A 95 40.61 -4.88 16.31
CA LEU A 95 41.63 -5.04 15.28
C LEU A 95 41.56 -3.90 14.25
N PRO A 96 42.72 -3.39 13.76
CA PRO A 96 42.74 -2.39 12.70
C PRO A 96 41.97 -2.87 11.47
N TYR A 97 41.11 -2.01 10.92
CA TYR A 97 40.18 -2.36 9.84
C TYR A 97 40.84 -3.07 8.65
N GLY A 98 42.05 -2.67 8.25
CA GLY A 98 42.80 -3.30 7.16
C GLY A 98 43.23 -4.75 7.40
N LYS A 99 43.25 -5.21 8.66
CA LYS A 99 43.49 -6.62 9.06
C LYS A 99 42.20 -7.43 9.14
N VAL A 100 41.07 -6.78 9.37
CA VAL A 100 39.73 -7.42 9.40
C VAL A 100 39.18 -7.57 7.98
N ALA A 101 39.42 -6.60 7.09
CA ALA A 101 38.98 -6.63 5.69
C ALA A 101 39.90 -7.49 4.79
N VAL A 102 40.03 -8.77 5.13
CA VAL A 102 40.73 -9.82 4.37
C VAL A 102 39.73 -10.87 3.86
N HIS A 103 40.14 -11.68 2.89
CA HIS A 103 39.22 -12.60 2.21
C HIS A 103 38.59 -13.63 3.15
N GLU A 104 39.37 -14.12 4.10
CA GLU A 104 38.98 -15.15 5.04
C GLU A 104 37.86 -14.64 5.97
N THR A 105 38.05 -13.44 6.53
CA THR A 105 37.05 -12.81 7.42
C THR A 105 35.80 -12.40 6.66
N ILE A 106 35.95 -11.83 5.45
CA ILE A 106 34.81 -11.45 4.61
C ILE A 106 34.00 -12.69 4.22
N GLY A 107 34.66 -13.76 3.78
CA GLY A 107 34.00 -15.03 3.43
C GLY A 107 33.27 -15.65 4.62
N ALA A 108 33.92 -15.71 5.79
CA ALA A 108 33.30 -16.20 7.01
C ALA A 108 32.05 -15.42 7.40
N GLU A 109 32.05 -14.09 7.24
CA GLU A 109 30.87 -13.27 7.52
C GLU A 109 29.75 -13.47 6.49
N ILE A 110 30.10 -13.62 5.21
CA ILE A 110 29.14 -13.95 4.14
C ILE A 110 28.43 -15.28 4.45
N GLU A 111 29.19 -16.32 4.82
CA GLU A 111 28.65 -17.62 5.22
C GLU A 111 27.78 -17.50 6.48
N ARG A 112 28.27 -16.81 7.52
CA ARG A 112 27.55 -16.61 8.80
C ARG A 112 26.19 -15.92 8.60
N LEU A 113 26.12 -14.96 7.67
CA LEU A 113 24.90 -14.24 7.34
C LEU A 113 24.02 -14.95 6.30
N GLY A 114 24.43 -16.12 5.80
CA GLY A 114 23.68 -16.86 4.78
C GLY A 114 23.58 -16.13 3.43
N LEU A 115 24.49 -15.18 3.17
CA LEU A 115 24.51 -14.40 1.93
C LEU A 115 24.73 -15.27 0.68
N GLU A 116 25.24 -16.49 0.85
CA GLU A 116 25.42 -17.47 -0.24
C GLU A 116 24.09 -17.88 -0.88
N GLN A 117 22.99 -17.89 -0.12
CA GLN A 117 21.67 -18.20 -0.68
C GLN A 117 21.15 -17.07 -1.57
N PHE A 118 21.55 -15.84 -1.26
CA PHE A 118 21.20 -14.64 -2.02
C PHE A 118 22.12 -14.44 -3.23
N PHE A 119 23.42 -14.67 -3.06
CA PHE A 119 24.43 -14.46 -4.09
C PHE A 119 25.38 -15.67 -4.21
N PRO A 120 24.95 -16.79 -4.82
CA PRO A 120 25.74 -18.02 -4.88
C PRO A 120 27.06 -17.88 -5.65
N THR A 121 27.14 -16.91 -6.56
CA THR A 121 28.31 -16.65 -7.42
C THR A 121 29.30 -15.67 -6.80
N TRP A 122 29.11 -15.27 -5.53
CA TRP A 122 29.99 -14.35 -4.81
C TRP A 122 31.49 -14.70 -4.85
N PRO A 123 31.94 -15.99 -4.89
CA PRO A 123 33.37 -16.31 -4.91
C PRO A 123 34.08 -15.78 -6.17
N THR A 124 33.36 -15.64 -7.28
CA THR A 124 33.88 -15.04 -8.53
C THR A 124 34.16 -13.54 -8.36
N TYR A 125 33.41 -12.87 -7.47
CA TYR A 125 33.46 -11.42 -7.23
C TYR A 125 34.17 -11.08 -5.91
N ARG A 126 34.97 -12.01 -5.37
CA ARG A 126 35.60 -11.86 -4.05
C ARG A 126 36.52 -10.64 -3.95
N GLU A 127 37.22 -10.28 -5.03
CA GLU A 127 38.10 -9.11 -5.06
C GLU A 127 37.28 -7.82 -5.17
N ASP A 128 36.20 -7.84 -5.96
CA ASP A 128 35.25 -6.74 -6.09
C ASP A 128 34.67 -6.38 -4.71
N ILE A 129 34.11 -7.36 -4.01
CA ILE A 129 33.54 -7.21 -2.66
C ILE A 129 34.60 -6.68 -1.69
N ARG A 130 35.78 -7.31 -1.63
CA ARG A 130 36.85 -6.89 -0.73
C ARG A 130 37.32 -5.47 -1.01
N SER A 131 37.48 -5.09 -2.26
CA SER A 131 37.94 -3.75 -2.62
C SER A 131 36.90 -2.68 -2.32
N LEU A 132 35.61 -2.96 -2.50
CA LEU A 132 34.52 -2.08 -2.06
C LEU A 132 34.58 -1.86 -0.54
N ILE A 133 34.62 -2.94 0.24
CA ILE A 133 34.75 -2.91 1.71
C ILE A 133 35.99 -2.12 2.14
N ARG A 134 37.17 -2.41 1.60
CA ARG A 134 38.41 -1.68 1.97
C ARG A 134 38.44 -0.23 1.51
N GLY A 135 37.61 0.12 0.54
CA GLY A 135 37.56 1.45 -0.06
C GLY A 135 36.53 2.38 0.55
N HIS A 136 35.49 1.86 1.21
CA HIS A 136 34.31 2.64 1.57
C HIS A 136 34.65 3.74 2.58
N SER A 137 35.48 3.46 3.59
CA SER A 137 35.81 4.46 4.61
C SER A 137 36.63 5.60 4.00
N GLY A 138 36.13 6.83 4.03
CA GLY A 138 36.87 8.02 3.57
C GLY A 138 38.14 8.33 4.37
N HIS A 139 38.31 7.69 5.53
CA HIS A 139 39.40 7.94 6.48
C HIS A 139 40.52 6.88 6.46
N HIS A 140 40.26 5.67 5.97
CA HIS A 140 41.30 4.65 5.83
C HIS A 140 41.67 4.47 4.37
N HIS A 141 42.92 4.82 4.02
CA HIS A 141 43.50 4.63 2.69
C HIS A 141 43.84 3.14 2.42
N SER A 142 42.94 2.22 2.74
CA SER A 142 43.21 0.77 2.66
C SER A 142 42.93 0.13 1.30
N GLY A 143 42.62 0.93 0.28
CA GLY A 143 42.24 0.47 -1.06
C GLY A 143 43.22 0.79 -2.21
N GLY A 144 44.51 1.01 -1.89
CA GLY A 144 45.53 1.41 -2.87
C GLY A 144 45.75 0.41 -4.01
N GLU A 145 45.32 -0.84 -3.84
CA GLU A 145 45.43 -1.88 -4.86
C GLU A 145 44.67 -1.58 -6.14
N ARG A 146 43.62 -0.74 -6.07
CA ARG A 146 42.81 -0.33 -7.23
C ARG A 146 43.53 0.66 -8.16
N LEU A 147 44.65 1.22 -7.73
CA LEU A 147 45.50 2.07 -8.58
C LEU A 147 46.39 1.25 -9.52
N ILE A 148 46.42 -0.08 -9.35
CA ILE A 148 47.26 -0.99 -10.13
C ILE A 148 46.43 -1.59 -11.28
N VAL A 149 46.43 -0.93 -12.44
CA VAL A 149 45.67 -1.35 -13.64
C VAL A 149 45.95 -2.81 -14.04
N LYS A 150 47.17 -3.30 -13.83
CA LYS A 150 47.53 -4.71 -14.11
C LYS A 150 46.72 -5.74 -13.31
N ARG A 151 46.00 -5.32 -12.26
CA ARG A 151 45.11 -6.18 -11.48
C ARG A 151 43.71 -6.29 -12.07
N GLU A 152 43.41 -5.66 -13.19
CA GLU A 152 42.07 -5.67 -13.79
C GLU A 152 41.47 -7.06 -13.96
N SER A 153 42.26 -8.05 -14.38
CA SER A 153 41.80 -9.43 -14.58
C SER A 153 41.37 -10.18 -13.32
N VAL A 154 41.61 -9.63 -12.11
CA VAL A 154 41.19 -10.27 -10.86
C VAL A 154 39.79 -9.83 -10.39
N TYR A 155 39.21 -8.80 -11.02
CA TYR A 155 37.89 -8.26 -10.68
C TYR A 155 36.83 -8.85 -11.61
N GLY A 156 35.78 -9.45 -11.07
CA GLY A 156 34.71 -10.07 -11.84
C GLY A 156 33.90 -9.05 -12.66
N LEU A 157 33.72 -7.82 -12.14
CA LEU A 157 33.03 -6.72 -12.82
C LEU A 157 33.97 -5.85 -13.66
N GLY A 158 35.29 -6.06 -13.55
CA GLY A 158 36.30 -5.14 -14.07
C GLY A 158 36.60 -3.96 -13.15
N LEU A 159 37.83 -3.46 -13.22
CA LEU A 159 38.35 -2.47 -12.26
C LEU A 159 37.63 -1.12 -12.35
N GLU A 160 37.35 -0.64 -13.56
CA GLU A 160 36.61 0.61 -13.77
C GLU A 160 35.24 0.56 -13.11
N ARG A 161 34.54 -0.57 -13.25
CA ARG A 161 33.20 -0.71 -12.68
C ARG A 161 33.22 -0.75 -11.16
N VAL A 162 34.19 -1.47 -10.56
CA VAL A 162 34.39 -1.48 -9.11
C VAL A 162 34.68 -0.07 -8.57
N ASN A 163 35.47 0.74 -9.28
CA ASN A 163 35.73 2.12 -8.88
C ASN A 163 34.46 2.99 -8.92
N ALA A 164 33.63 2.85 -9.94
CA ALA A 164 32.34 3.53 -9.99
C ALA A 164 31.46 3.10 -8.80
N LEU A 165 31.26 1.79 -8.60
CA LEU A 165 30.42 1.23 -7.53
C LEU A 165 30.92 1.64 -6.13
N LEU A 166 32.23 1.84 -5.95
CA LEU A 166 32.78 2.36 -4.70
C LEU A 166 32.25 3.76 -4.36
N ASN A 167 32.15 4.65 -5.34
CA ASN A 167 31.58 5.98 -5.11
C ASN A 167 30.12 5.88 -4.67
N LEU A 168 29.36 4.94 -5.24
CA LEU A 168 27.99 4.69 -4.81
C LEU A 168 27.92 4.16 -3.37
N MET A 169 28.76 3.19 -3.02
CA MET A 169 28.85 2.66 -1.66
C MET A 169 29.17 3.75 -0.63
N ARG A 170 30.11 4.65 -0.95
CA ARG A 170 30.45 5.83 -0.14
C ARG A 170 29.31 6.81 -0.01
N ALA A 171 28.57 7.05 -1.09
CA ALA A 171 27.39 7.90 -1.05
C ALA A 171 26.41 7.36 -0.01
N VAL A 172 26.08 6.07 -0.12
CA VAL A 172 25.08 5.42 0.74
C VAL A 172 25.51 5.34 2.22
N ASP A 173 26.77 5.03 2.50
CA ASP A 173 27.25 5.03 3.90
C ASP A 173 27.17 6.43 4.54
N VAL A 174 27.49 7.47 3.77
CA VAL A 174 27.44 8.86 4.25
C VAL A 174 26.01 9.37 4.42
N ILE A 175 25.09 9.06 3.50
CA ILE A 175 23.72 9.60 3.59
C ILE A 175 22.94 9.04 4.77
N ASP A 176 23.31 7.85 5.24
CA ASP A 176 22.76 7.25 6.44
C ASP A 176 23.06 8.06 7.72
N LEU A 177 24.09 8.92 7.70
CA LEU A 177 24.34 9.91 8.77
C LEU A 177 23.36 11.10 8.75
N SER A 178 22.49 11.18 7.75
CA SER A 178 21.56 12.30 7.58
C SER A 178 20.24 12.02 8.30
N HIS A 179 20.18 12.35 9.59
CA HIS A 179 19.03 12.03 10.44
C HIS A 179 17.90 13.07 10.42
N THR A 180 18.10 14.23 9.80
CA THR A 180 17.06 15.28 9.71
C THR A 180 16.95 15.84 8.31
N LEU A 181 15.76 16.34 7.95
CA LEU A 181 15.53 16.94 6.64
C LEU A 181 16.43 18.17 6.39
N ALA A 182 16.68 18.97 7.42
CA ALA A 182 17.42 20.23 7.34
C ALA A 182 18.95 20.07 7.26
N GLU A 183 19.49 18.92 7.67
CA GLU A 183 20.92 18.61 7.58
C GLU A 183 21.39 18.69 6.11
N ARG A 184 22.54 19.30 5.83
CA ARG A 184 23.01 19.53 4.44
C ARG A 184 24.36 18.92 4.12
N THR A 185 25.27 18.85 5.07
CA THR A 185 26.65 18.41 4.87
C THR A 185 26.74 16.97 4.36
N HIS A 186 26.03 16.02 4.98
CA HIS A 186 26.00 14.63 4.52
C HIS A 186 25.25 14.50 3.19
N LYS A 187 24.18 15.26 3.00
CA LYS A 187 23.44 15.31 1.73
C LYS A 187 24.30 15.83 0.56
N GLU A 188 25.12 16.84 0.78
CA GLU A 188 26.07 17.38 -0.20
C GLU A 188 27.19 16.39 -0.50
N THR A 189 27.72 15.72 0.52
CA THR A 189 28.75 14.68 0.37
C THR A 189 28.20 13.48 -0.41
N PHE A 190 26.98 13.04 -0.10
CA PHE A 190 26.24 12.04 -0.86
C PHE A 190 26.11 12.43 -2.33
N LEU A 191 25.67 13.67 -2.61
CA LEU A 191 25.56 14.19 -3.97
C LEU A 191 26.91 14.20 -4.70
N SER A 192 27.99 14.58 -4.01
CA SER A 192 29.34 14.59 -4.59
C SER A 192 29.76 13.18 -5.03
N ASN A 193 29.61 12.19 -4.15
CA ASN A 193 29.92 10.79 -4.44
C ASN A 193 29.01 10.22 -5.54
N LEU A 194 27.71 10.53 -5.54
CA LEU A 194 26.79 10.05 -6.56
C LEU A 194 27.09 10.67 -7.95
N ASN A 195 27.48 11.94 -8.00
CA ASN A 195 27.94 12.57 -9.25
C ASN A 195 29.28 11.98 -9.72
N ALA A 196 30.18 11.60 -8.81
CA ALA A 196 31.40 10.88 -9.15
C ALA A 196 31.10 9.48 -9.72
N TYR A 197 30.12 8.75 -9.17
CA TYR A 197 29.63 7.51 -9.76
C TYR A 197 29.18 7.69 -11.21
N PHE A 198 28.40 8.75 -11.51
CA PHE A 198 27.96 9.02 -12.89
C PHE A 198 29.14 9.27 -13.82
N ALA A 199 30.11 10.09 -13.38
CA ALA A 199 31.31 10.38 -14.16
C ALA A 199 32.12 9.11 -14.45
N ASP A 200 32.41 8.29 -13.44
CA ASP A 200 33.18 7.05 -13.57
C ASP A 200 32.42 5.95 -14.32
N SER A 201 31.08 6.02 -14.36
CA SER A 201 30.24 5.14 -15.19
C SER A 201 30.10 5.61 -16.64
N GLY A 202 30.83 6.66 -17.05
CA GLY A 202 30.74 7.23 -18.40
C GLY A 202 29.42 7.96 -18.69
N GLN A 203 28.63 8.28 -17.66
CA GLN A 203 27.35 8.98 -17.81
C GLN A 203 27.57 10.48 -17.61
N SER A 204 27.29 11.29 -18.63
CA SER A 204 27.36 12.77 -18.56
C SER A 204 26.16 13.39 -17.80
N LYS A 205 25.74 12.76 -16.71
CA LYS A 205 24.60 13.16 -15.89
C LYS A 205 25.08 13.78 -14.59
N GLN A 206 24.42 14.86 -14.19
CA GLN A 206 24.56 15.41 -12.84
C GLN A 206 23.20 15.43 -12.17
N VAL A 207 23.20 15.27 -10.86
CA VAL A 207 22.00 15.24 -10.03
C VAL A 207 22.06 16.27 -8.91
N THR A 208 20.89 16.66 -8.43
CA THR A 208 20.69 17.56 -7.30
C THR A 208 19.58 17.02 -6.41
N LEU A 209 19.52 17.51 -5.17
CA LEU A 209 18.46 17.17 -4.23
C LEU A 209 17.40 18.26 -4.18
N PHE A 210 16.18 17.83 -3.94
CA PHE A 210 15.04 18.69 -3.66
C PHE A 210 14.28 18.15 -2.46
N THR A 211 13.57 19.02 -1.77
CA THR A 211 12.86 18.63 -0.55
C THR A 211 11.46 19.21 -0.56
N HIS A 212 10.49 18.42 -0.12
CA HIS A 212 9.24 18.97 0.39
C HIS A 212 9.17 18.77 1.90
N ARG A 213 8.54 19.73 2.58
CA ARG A 213 8.39 19.72 4.02
C ARG A 213 6.95 20.04 4.37
N LEU A 214 6.40 19.34 5.36
CA LEU A 214 5.15 19.71 6.00
C LEU A 214 5.45 20.54 7.24
N THR A 215 4.75 21.67 7.38
CA THR A 215 4.90 22.56 8.54
C THR A 215 4.32 21.97 9.82
N GLU A 216 3.35 21.07 9.69
CA GLU A 216 2.66 20.42 10.80
C GLU A 216 2.60 18.91 10.64
N GLN A 217 2.73 18.21 11.76
CA GLN A 217 2.55 16.77 11.86
C GLN A 217 1.24 16.46 12.57
N ARG A 218 0.29 15.84 11.86
CA ARG A 218 -1.05 15.47 12.31
C ARG A 218 -1.30 13.96 12.18
N GLY A 219 -0.27 13.14 12.40
CA GLY A 219 -0.36 11.68 12.42
C GLY A 219 -0.74 11.08 11.06
N ILE A 220 -1.83 10.31 11.00
CA ILE A 220 -2.27 9.60 9.78
C ILE A 220 -2.44 10.57 8.61
N LEU A 221 -3.03 11.75 8.85
CA LEU A 221 -3.23 12.75 7.82
C LEU A 221 -1.90 13.21 7.18
N THR A 222 -0.85 13.37 8.00
CA THR A 222 0.50 13.71 7.53
C THR A 222 1.05 12.65 6.57
N ASN A 223 0.87 11.38 6.89
CA ASN A 223 1.29 10.30 6.00
C ASN A 223 0.52 10.29 4.68
N VAL A 224 -0.80 10.53 4.71
CA VAL A 224 -1.61 10.62 3.49
C VAL A 224 -1.14 11.80 2.62
N ILE A 225 -0.91 12.96 3.22
CA ILE A 225 -0.41 14.15 2.51
C ILE A 225 0.99 13.87 1.93
N HIS A 226 1.91 13.28 2.69
CA HIS A 226 3.25 12.93 2.19
C HIS A 226 3.15 12.00 0.98
N ASN A 227 2.38 10.92 1.09
CA ASN A 227 2.27 9.93 0.03
C ASN A 227 1.66 10.50 -1.26
N ALA A 228 0.58 11.28 -1.13
CA ALA A 228 -0.02 11.96 -2.29
C ALA A 228 0.95 12.98 -2.91
N THR A 229 1.66 13.75 -2.09
CA THR A 229 2.68 14.70 -2.56
C THR A 229 3.80 13.98 -3.31
N VAL A 230 4.33 12.89 -2.74
CA VAL A 230 5.36 12.04 -3.37
C VAL A 230 4.85 11.49 -4.69
N HIS A 231 3.66 10.90 -4.71
CA HIS A 231 3.07 10.33 -5.93
C HIS A 231 2.97 11.37 -7.03
N TYR A 232 2.41 12.54 -6.71
CA TYR A 232 2.28 13.64 -7.65
C TYR A 232 3.63 14.12 -8.18
N LEU A 233 4.59 14.38 -7.29
CA LEU A 233 5.91 14.90 -7.65
C LEU A 233 6.71 13.90 -8.49
N SER A 234 6.65 12.62 -8.17
CA SER A 234 7.27 11.56 -8.97
C SER A 234 6.64 11.44 -10.35
N LYS A 235 5.31 11.52 -10.46
CA LYS A 235 4.60 11.38 -11.73
C LYS A 235 4.75 12.60 -12.63
N ALA A 236 4.57 13.80 -12.09
CA ALA A 236 4.56 15.04 -12.86
C ALA A 236 5.97 15.52 -13.23
N TYR A 237 6.94 15.36 -12.32
CA TYR A 237 8.28 15.93 -12.46
C TYR A 237 9.41 14.89 -12.50
N GLN A 238 9.08 13.59 -12.50
CA GLN A 238 10.07 12.50 -12.50
C GLN A 238 11.06 12.59 -11.34
N LEU A 239 10.62 13.12 -10.20
CA LEU A 239 11.42 13.20 -8.99
C LEU A 239 11.47 11.83 -8.31
N LEU A 240 12.67 11.31 -8.09
CA LEU A 240 12.87 10.04 -7.41
C LEU A 240 12.88 10.29 -5.89
N PRO A 241 11.87 9.85 -5.13
CA PRO A 241 11.89 9.98 -3.68
C PRO A 241 12.98 9.08 -3.12
N LEU A 242 13.84 9.63 -2.25
CA LEU A 242 15.04 8.96 -1.78
C LEU A 242 15.07 8.77 -0.26
N LEU A 243 14.79 9.83 0.50
CA LEU A 243 14.87 9.81 1.97
C LEU A 243 13.56 10.32 2.56
N PHE A 244 12.99 9.55 3.48
CA PHE A 244 11.74 9.86 4.16
C PHE A 244 12.01 10.27 5.61
N TYR A 245 11.59 11.48 5.97
CA TYR A 245 11.65 12.02 7.32
C TYR A 245 10.23 12.25 7.85
N PRO A 246 10.03 12.31 9.17
CA PRO A 246 8.72 12.60 9.74
C PRO A 246 8.10 13.92 9.26
N ASP A 247 8.91 14.91 8.90
CA ASP A 247 8.46 16.24 8.45
C ASP A 247 8.67 16.50 6.95
N GLY A 248 9.19 15.55 6.16
CA GLY A 248 9.47 15.80 4.75
C GLY A 248 10.12 14.65 3.99
N VAL A 249 10.26 14.82 2.69
CA VAL A 249 10.94 13.86 1.81
C VAL A 249 11.99 14.57 0.99
N VAL A 250 13.13 13.92 0.80
CA VAL A 250 14.20 14.35 -0.10
C VAL A 250 14.09 13.54 -1.40
N TYR A 251 14.16 14.25 -2.52
CA TYR A 251 14.11 13.69 -3.86
C TYR A 251 15.42 13.91 -4.60
N LEU A 252 15.74 12.97 -5.49
CA LEU A 252 16.79 13.11 -6.49
C LEU A 252 16.19 13.60 -7.80
N ALA A 253 16.84 14.60 -8.40
CA ALA A 253 16.47 15.16 -9.69
C ALA A 253 17.72 15.35 -10.57
N ALA A 254 17.53 15.48 -11.88
CA ALA A 254 18.60 15.92 -12.75
C ALA A 254 18.99 17.37 -12.42
N LYS A 255 20.28 17.66 -12.46
CA LYS A 255 20.78 19.02 -12.25
C LYS A 255 20.32 19.92 -13.39
N GLY A 256 19.82 21.11 -13.04
CA GLY A 256 19.20 22.03 -14.00
C GLY A 256 17.70 21.79 -14.23
N SER A 257 17.11 20.76 -13.61
CA SER A 257 15.65 20.67 -13.51
C SER A 257 15.14 21.83 -12.65
N PHE A 258 14.26 22.65 -13.21
CA PHE A 258 13.50 23.65 -12.47
C PHE A 258 12.05 23.20 -12.43
N PHE A 259 11.48 23.14 -11.24
CA PHE A 259 10.07 22.88 -11.05
C PHE A 259 9.49 23.91 -10.11
N GLN A 260 8.44 24.56 -10.59
CA GLN A 260 7.64 25.48 -9.80
C GLN A 260 6.31 24.80 -9.50
N ILE A 261 5.94 24.84 -8.22
CA ILE A 261 4.64 24.41 -7.74
C ILE A 261 3.74 25.63 -7.81
N TRP A 262 2.76 25.55 -8.71
CA TRP A 262 1.70 26.54 -8.86
C TRP A 262 0.46 26.12 -8.08
N GLU A 263 -0.50 27.03 -7.93
CA GLU A 263 -1.78 26.77 -7.27
C GLU A 263 -2.50 25.56 -7.87
N ALA A 264 -2.51 25.42 -9.20
CA ALA A 264 -3.09 24.27 -9.88
C ALA A 264 -2.45 22.93 -9.47
N ASN A 265 -1.14 22.90 -9.20
CA ASN A 265 -0.46 21.70 -8.72
C ASN A 265 -0.90 21.35 -7.30
N VAL A 266 -1.03 22.36 -6.43
CA VAL A 266 -1.51 22.19 -5.06
C VAL A 266 -2.94 21.67 -5.05
N THR A 267 -3.81 22.21 -5.90
CA THR A 267 -5.20 21.72 -6.06
C THR A 267 -5.22 20.25 -6.49
N ALA A 268 -4.41 19.86 -7.47
CA ALA A 268 -4.33 18.47 -7.90
C ALA A 268 -3.86 17.52 -6.78
N ILE A 269 -2.86 17.92 -6.00
CA ILE A 269 -2.41 17.16 -4.82
C ILE A 269 -3.53 17.06 -3.78
N ALA A 270 -4.25 18.15 -3.53
CA ALA A 270 -5.37 18.19 -2.58
C ALA A 270 -6.52 17.26 -3.02
N GLU A 271 -6.87 17.24 -4.30
CA GLU A 271 -7.87 16.32 -4.86
C GLU A 271 -7.47 14.85 -4.64
N GLU A 272 -6.19 14.51 -4.88
CA GLU A 272 -5.69 13.15 -4.65
C GLU A 272 -5.75 12.76 -3.16
N ILE A 273 -5.44 13.70 -2.25
CA ILE A 273 -5.58 13.50 -0.80
C ILE A 273 -7.05 13.24 -0.44
N VAL A 274 -7.97 14.07 -0.93
CA VAL A 274 -9.42 13.92 -0.65
C VAL A 274 -9.91 12.56 -1.15
N GLN A 275 -9.52 12.15 -2.36
CA GLN A 275 -9.88 10.84 -2.90
C GLN A 275 -9.30 9.69 -2.06
N THR A 276 -8.06 9.82 -1.60
CA THR A 276 -7.41 8.80 -0.76
C THR A 276 -8.10 8.67 0.60
N ILE A 277 -8.39 9.79 1.25
CA ILE A 277 -9.15 9.81 2.51
C ILE A 277 -10.54 9.23 2.30
N GLY A 278 -11.25 9.63 1.25
CA GLY A 278 -12.57 9.10 0.91
C GLY A 278 -12.57 7.58 0.70
N LYS A 279 -11.52 7.03 0.08
CA LYS A 279 -11.34 5.57 -0.03
C LYS A 279 -11.12 4.93 1.34
N MET A 280 -10.29 5.52 2.20
CA MET A 280 -10.02 4.98 3.54
C MET A 280 -11.25 5.00 4.44
N THR A 281 -12.04 6.07 4.40
CA THR A 281 -13.27 6.21 5.21
C THR A 281 -14.38 5.29 4.72
N THR A 282 -14.43 5.01 3.42
CA THR A 282 -15.44 4.12 2.81
C THR A 282 -14.97 2.66 2.67
N ALA A 283 -13.72 2.33 3.01
CA ALA A 283 -13.12 1.01 2.74
C ALA A 283 -13.84 -0.18 3.41
N ASN A 284 -14.62 0.08 4.46
CA ASN A 284 -15.38 -0.94 5.19
C ASN A 284 -16.86 -0.59 5.27
N PHE A 285 -17.41 0.18 4.32
CA PHE A 285 -18.81 0.56 4.40
C PHE A 285 -19.75 -0.63 4.25
N GLU A 286 -19.29 -1.72 3.62
CA GLU A 286 -20.07 -2.94 3.42
C GLU A 286 -20.53 -3.56 4.74
N GLN A 287 -19.78 -3.35 5.85
CA GLN A 287 -20.17 -3.80 7.19
C GLN A 287 -21.42 -3.10 7.74
N PHE A 288 -21.82 -1.99 7.12
CA PHE A 288 -23.00 -1.20 7.47
C PHE A 288 -24.21 -1.55 6.59
N VAL A 289 -24.08 -2.53 5.69
CA VAL A 289 -25.17 -3.10 4.90
C VAL A 289 -25.48 -4.49 5.44
N ASP A 290 -26.53 -4.58 6.25
CA ASP A 290 -26.83 -5.73 7.12
C ASP A 290 -28.02 -6.56 6.58
N PRO A 291 -27.80 -7.79 6.11
CA PRO A 291 -28.88 -8.67 5.67
C PRO A 291 -29.70 -9.20 6.86
N ARG A 292 -31.00 -8.88 6.90
CA ARG A 292 -31.95 -9.37 7.91
C ARG A 292 -33.05 -10.23 7.29
N PRO A 293 -33.80 -11.02 8.09
CA PRO A 293 -34.97 -11.77 7.61
C PRO A 293 -36.04 -10.88 6.96
N ALA A 294 -36.20 -9.66 7.47
CA ALA A 294 -37.19 -8.68 7.00
C ALA A 294 -36.69 -7.74 5.88
N GLY A 295 -35.50 -7.99 5.32
CA GLY A 295 -34.91 -7.17 4.26
C GLY A 295 -33.43 -6.84 4.53
N ILE A 296 -32.81 -6.08 3.64
CA ILE A 296 -31.43 -5.59 3.86
C ILE A 296 -31.51 -4.20 4.48
N LYS A 297 -30.89 -4.01 5.65
CA LYS A 297 -30.82 -2.72 6.32
C LYS A 297 -29.55 -1.99 5.91
N ILE A 298 -29.67 -0.71 5.54
CA ILE A 298 -28.54 0.19 5.31
C ILE A 298 -28.44 1.13 6.51
N ASP A 299 -27.28 1.21 7.17
CA ASP A 299 -27.07 2.09 8.32
C ASP A 299 -26.84 3.56 7.88
N SER A 300 -27.20 4.54 8.73
CA SER A 300 -27.02 5.97 8.42
C SER A 300 -25.55 6.33 8.21
N LYS A 301 -24.63 5.55 8.80
CA LYS A 301 -23.19 5.69 8.60
C LYS A 301 -22.78 5.63 7.12
N CYS A 302 -23.49 4.90 6.26
CA CYS A 302 -23.20 4.92 4.83
C CYS A 302 -23.37 6.30 4.22
N LEU A 303 -24.39 7.05 4.67
CA LEU A 303 -24.67 8.42 4.22
C LEU A 303 -23.70 9.41 4.87
N GLU A 304 -23.44 9.26 6.18
CA GLU A 304 -22.50 10.11 6.91
C GLU A 304 -21.07 10.01 6.36
N LEU A 305 -20.65 8.82 5.92
CA LEU A 305 -19.34 8.59 5.28
C LEU A 305 -19.30 9.08 3.82
N GLY A 306 -20.41 9.58 3.29
CA GLY A 306 -20.51 10.05 1.90
C GLY A 306 -20.34 8.94 0.88
N VAL A 307 -20.74 7.70 1.21
CA VAL A 307 -20.66 6.58 0.27
C VAL A 307 -21.57 6.88 -0.92
N PRO A 308 -21.06 6.84 -2.17
CA PRO A 308 -21.90 7.05 -3.33
C PRO A 308 -23.05 6.04 -3.41
N PHE A 309 -24.26 6.51 -3.69
CA PHE A 309 -25.47 5.67 -3.71
C PHE A 309 -25.33 4.41 -4.60
N HIS A 310 -24.71 4.53 -5.78
CA HIS A 310 -24.47 3.39 -6.67
C HIS A 310 -23.58 2.30 -6.04
N ARG A 311 -22.68 2.65 -5.11
CA ARG A 311 -21.86 1.66 -4.38
C ARG A 311 -22.68 0.91 -3.35
N ILE A 312 -23.59 1.60 -2.65
CA ILE A 312 -24.53 1.00 -1.71
C ILE A 312 -25.43 0.01 -2.44
N LEU A 313 -26.04 0.43 -3.56
CA LEU A 313 -26.89 -0.44 -4.37
C LEU A 313 -26.15 -1.66 -4.93
N ARG A 314 -24.88 -1.49 -5.33
CA ARG A 314 -24.06 -2.62 -5.79
C ARG A 314 -23.85 -3.65 -4.69
N GLU A 315 -23.64 -3.22 -3.45
CA GLU A 315 -23.48 -4.16 -2.34
C GLU A 315 -24.80 -4.86 -1.98
N VAL A 316 -25.92 -4.13 -1.97
CA VAL A 316 -27.26 -4.72 -1.85
C VAL A 316 -27.48 -5.78 -2.93
N TYR A 317 -27.18 -5.46 -4.20
CA TYR A 317 -27.27 -6.39 -5.30
C TYR A 317 -26.42 -7.65 -5.07
N ASN A 318 -25.16 -7.50 -4.66
CA ASN A 318 -24.27 -8.62 -4.35
C ASN A 318 -24.84 -9.53 -3.24
N ILE A 319 -25.45 -8.95 -2.20
CA ILE A 319 -26.09 -9.71 -1.11
C ILE A 319 -27.29 -10.49 -1.65
N ILE A 320 -28.15 -9.86 -2.46
CA ILE A 320 -29.35 -10.48 -3.04
C ILE A 320 -28.97 -11.63 -3.99
N GLN A 321 -27.96 -11.45 -4.82
CA GLN A 321 -27.49 -12.48 -5.75
C GLN A 321 -26.96 -13.73 -5.04
N LYS A 322 -26.46 -13.58 -3.80
CA LYS A 322 -26.03 -14.70 -2.95
C LYS A 322 -27.20 -15.44 -2.30
N ARG A 323 -28.42 -14.87 -2.31
CA ARG A 323 -29.62 -15.53 -1.76
C ARG A 323 -30.27 -16.44 -2.80
N THR A 324 -30.77 -17.57 -2.34
CA THR A 324 -31.59 -18.53 -3.10
C THR A 324 -32.95 -18.63 -2.42
N PRO A 325 -33.88 -17.70 -2.69
CA PRO A 325 -35.21 -17.75 -2.10
C PRO A 325 -35.98 -18.99 -2.59
N ASP A 326 -36.69 -19.64 -1.67
CA ASP A 326 -37.66 -20.68 -2.01
C ASP A 326 -39.03 -20.03 -2.24
N PRO A 327 -39.59 -20.07 -3.47
CA PRO A 327 -40.90 -19.49 -3.77
C PRO A 327 -42.01 -20.01 -2.87
N ALA A 328 -41.98 -21.29 -2.49
CA ALA A 328 -43.04 -21.89 -1.68
C ALA A 328 -43.01 -21.38 -0.23
N GLU A 329 -41.81 -21.22 0.34
CA GLU A 329 -41.64 -20.65 1.67
C GLU A 329 -42.06 -19.17 1.70
N PHE A 330 -41.75 -18.43 0.63
CA PHE A 330 -42.10 -17.02 0.51
C PHE A 330 -43.62 -16.83 0.35
N ASP A 331 -44.27 -17.62 -0.50
CA ASP A 331 -45.72 -17.65 -0.68
C ASP A 331 -46.46 -17.94 0.64
N ALA A 332 -46.00 -18.97 1.37
CA ALA A 332 -46.58 -19.33 2.66
C ALA A 332 -46.49 -18.19 3.69
N LYS A 333 -45.37 -17.46 3.72
CA LYS A 333 -45.20 -16.30 4.61
C LYS A 333 -46.11 -15.13 4.23
N VAL A 334 -46.24 -14.83 2.93
CA VAL A 334 -47.16 -13.79 2.45
C VAL A 334 -48.60 -14.14 2.83
N ARG A 335 -49.04 -15.38 2.55
CA ARG A 335 -50.39 -15.85 2.87
C ARG A 335 -50.71 -15.74 4.36
N ASP A 336 -49.81 -16.25 5.21
CA ASP A 336 -49.96 -16.15 6.67
C ASP A 336 -50.05 -14.68 7.14
N TYR A 337 -49.24 -13.80 6.55
CA TYR A 337 -49.27 -12.38 6.91
C TYR A 337 -50.59 -11.72 6.49
N VAL A 338 -51.00 -11.88 5.24
CA VAL A 338 -52.24 -11.28 4.71
C VAL A 338 -53.44 -11.79 5.50
N GLN A 339 -53.49 -13.10 5.81
CA GLN A 339 -54.56 -13.68 6.62
C GLN A 339 -54.64 -13.07 8.03
N ARG A 340 -53.50 -12.88 8.71
CA ARG A 340 -53.45 -12.24 10.03
C ARG A 340 -53.88 -10.77 9.99
N GLY A 341 -53.57 -10.05 8.91
CA GLY A 341 -53.91 -8.63 8.72
C GLY A 341 -55.28 -8.37 8.09
N PHE A 342 -55.95 -9.40 7.55
CA PHE A 342 -57.08 -9.24 6.63
C PHE A 342 -58.22 -8.41 7.20
N ALA A 343 -58.70 -8.73 8.41
CA ALA A 343 -59.83 -8.02 9.03
C ALA A 343 -59.54 -6.52 9.26
N LYS A 344 -58.28 -6.18 9.57
CA LYS A 344 -57.85 -4.78 9.75
C LYS A 344 -57.81 -4.04 8.41
N ASN A 345 -57.23 -4.67 7.39
CA ASN A 345 -57.11 -4.07 6.06
C ASN A 345 -58.47 -3.96 5.36
N GLN A 346 -59.37 -4.93 5.58
CA GLN A 346 -60.76 -4.88 5.11
C GLN A 346 -61.53 -3.67 5.66
N ALA A 347 -61.31 -3.33 6.94
CA ALA A 347 -61.93 -2.16 7.54
C ALA A 347 -61.39 -0.83 6.96
N ALA A 348 -60.13 -0.80 6.52
CA ALA A 348 -59.50 0.38 5.94
C ALA A 348 -59.77 0.54 4.43
N LEU A 349 -59.77 -0.56 3.68
CA LEU A 349 -59.82 -0.60 2.21
C LEU A 349 -60.86 -1.62 1.72
N PRO A 350 -62.17 -1.43 1.99
CA PRO A 350 -63.18 -2.46 1.73
C PRO A 350 -63.34 -2.82 0.24
N GLY A 351 -63.01 -1.91 -0.68
CA GLY A 351 -63.19 -2.08 -2.12
C GLY A 351 -62.37 -3.21 -2.76
N MET A 352 -61.26 -3.63 -2.13
CA MET A 352 -60.38 -4.68 -2.65
C MET A 352 -60.48 -6.00 -1.86
N ALA A 353 -61.30 -6.06 -0.81
CA ALA A 353 -61.35 -7.20 0.10
C ALA A 353 -61.80 -8.50 -0.59
N GLU A 354 -62.82 -8.44 -1.44
CA GLU A 354 -63.30 -9.61 -2.19
C GLU A 354 -62.24 -10.15 -3.15
N ARG A 355 -61.51 -9.24 -3.83
CA ARG A 355 -60.42 -9.60 -4.76
C ARG A 355 -59.25 -10.28 -4.03
N VAL A 356 -58.85 -9.75 -2.88
CA VAL A 356 -57.77 -10.33 -2.05
C VAL A 356 -58.21 -11.68 -1.46
N GLN A 357 -59.46 -11.81 -1.02
CA GLN A 357 -60.00 -13.07 -0.51
C GLN A 357 -60.06 -14.15 -1.61
N ALA A 358 -60.43 -13.77 -2.83
CA ALA A 358 -60.40 -14.68 -3.98
C ALA A 358 -58.95 -15.14 -4.26
N ALA A 359 -57.99 -14.22 -4.31
CA ALA A 359 -56.57 -14.56 -4.50
C ALA A 359 -56.03 -15.49 -3.40
N LEU A 360 -56.43 -15.30 -2.14
CA LEU A 360 -56.05 -16.19 -1.04
C LEU A 360 -56.66 -17.60 -1.15
N ALA A 361 -57.83 -17.74 -1.79
CA ALA A 361 -58.53 -19.01 -1.97
C ALA A 361 -58.06 -19.79 -3.20
N GLU A 362 -57.37 -19.14 -4.13
CA GLU A 362 -56.76 -19.79 -5.29
C GLU A 362 -55.52 -20.61 -4.89
N ASP A 363 -55.35 -21.78 -5.53
CA ASP A 363 -54.18 -22.66 -5.39
C ASP A 363 -52.93 -22.09 -6.10
N ALA A 364 -53.07 -21.00 -6.85
CA ALA A 364 -51.94 -20.31 -7.49
C ALA A 364 -51.10 -19.54 -6.47
N MET A 365 -49.78 -19.48 -6.63
CA MET A 365 -48.93 -18.67 -5.75
C MET A 365 -49.27 -17.18 -5.89
N LEU A 366 -49.31 -16.47 -4.75
CA LEU A 366 -49.44 -15.02 -4.67
C LEU A 366 -48.15 -14.30 -5.09
N VAL A 367 -47.02 -15.01 -5.01
CA VAL A 367 -45.70 -14.53 -5.39
C VAL A 367 -45.21 -15.24 -6.64
N SER A 368 -44.24 -14.64 -7.34
CA SER A 368 -43.67 -15.26 -8.53
C SER A 368 -42.93 -16.56 -8.21
N ALA A 369 -43.12 -17.58 -9.05
CA ALA A 369 -42.31 -18.80 -9.02
C ALA A 369 -40.90 -18.59 -9.59
N ASP A 370 -40.65 -17.46 -10.27
CA ASP A 370 -39.35 -17.10 -10.82
C ASP A 370 -38.46 -16.49 -9.73
N VAL A 371 -37.33 -17.16 -9.46
CA VAL A 371 -36.32 -16.74 -8.49
C VAL A 371 -35.76 -15.35 -8.81
N GLU A 372 -35.64 -14.97 -10.08
CA GLU A 372 -35.15 -13.63 -10.45
C GLU A 372 -36.16 -12.54 -10.10
N GLN A 373 -37.46 -12.81 -10.24
CA GLN A 373 -38.51 -11.90 -9.80
C GLN A 373 -38.54 -11.75 -8.28
N LEU A 374 -38.29 -12.84 -7.53
CA LEU A 374 -38.17 -12.78 -6.06
C LEU A 374 -36.93 -11.98 -5.62
N ARG A 375 -35.82 -12.07 -6.37
CA ARG A 375 -34.63 -11.23 -6.15
C ARG A 375 -34.89 -9.76 -6.43
N LEU A 376 -35.66 -9.46 -7.47
CA LEU A 376 -36.10 -8.08 -7.76
C LEU A 376 -37.01 -7.54 -6.66
N ALA A 377 -37.96 -8.35 -6.18
CA ALA A 377 -38.82 -7.98 -5.05
C ALA A 377 -38.00 -7.66 -3.79
N GLU A 378 -36.95 -8.45 -3.50
CA GLU A 378 -36.02 -8.16 -2.40
C GLU A 378 -35.28 -6.82 -2.57
N PHE A 379 -34.94 -6.46 -3.80
CA PHE A 379 -34.30 -5.19 -4.12
C PHE A 379 -35.26 -4.01 -3.89
N ILE A 380 -36.50 -4.13 -4.35
CA ILE A 380 -37.57 -3.14 -4.14
C ILE A 380 -37.85 -2.98 -2.63
N ARG A 381 -37.99 -4.08 -1.90
CA ARG A 381 -38.14 -4.12 -0.44
C ARG A 381 -37.00 -3.41 0.28
N THR A 382 -35.76 -3.64 -0.16
CA THR A 382 -34.58 -2.98 0.42
C THR A 382 -34.62 -1.48 0.17
N TYR A 383 -35.01 -1.05 -1.04
CA TYR A 383 -35.12 0.37 -1.36
C TYR A 383 -36.27 1.05 -0.59
N PHE A 384 -37.41 0.38 -0.41
CA PHE A 384 -38.49 0.81 0.48
C PHE A 384 -37.99 1.10 1.90
N ILE A 385 -37.28 0.13 2.51
CA ILE A 385 -36.72 0.26 3.86
C ILE A 385 -35.74 1.44 3.91
N PHE A 386 -34.91 1.61 2.88
CA PHE A 386 -33.94 2.70 2.81
C PHE A 386 -34.61 4.08 2.77
N LEU A 387 -35.68 4.23 1.98
CA LEU A 387 -36.45 5.48 1.93
C LEU A 387 -37.13 5.78 3.27
N GLY A 388 -37.75 4.78 3.88
CA GLY A 388 -38.40 4.91 5.19
C GLY A 388 -37.41 5.25 6.32
N ASP A 389 -36.24 4.61 6.34
CA ASP A 389 -35.25 4.80 7.41
C ASP A 389 -34.49 6.14 7.30
N HIS A 390 -34.22 6.63 6.08
CA HIS A 390 -33.30 7.76 5.86
C HIS A 390 -33.92 8.98 5.17
N PHE A 391 -35.07 8.83 4.51
CA PHE A 391 -35.68 9.86 3.67
C PHE A 391 -37.15 10.12 3.99
N ALA A 392 -37.68 9.68 5.14
CA ALA A 392 -39.08 9.88 5.52
C ALA A 392 -39.53 11.36 5.52
N ASP A 393 -38.62 12.29 5.81
CA ASP A 393 -38.92 13.74 5.77
C ASP A 393 -39.05 14.30 4.34
N ILE A 394 -38.49 13.60 3.36
CA ILE A 394 -38.46 14.01 1.93
C ILE A 394 -39.47 13.19 1.11
N VAL A 395 -39.68 11.94 1.48
CA VAL A 395 -40.59 10.98 0.85
C VAL A 395 -41.64 10.56 1.89
N PRO A 396 -42.77 11.29 1.97
CA PRO A 396 -43.78 11.08 3.02
C PRO A 396 -44.41 9.68 2.98
N ASP A 397 -44.57 9.13 1.77
CA ASP A 397 -45.02 7.76 1.55
C ASP A 397 -44.04 7.05 0.59
N SER A 398 -43.27 6.11 1.16
CA SER A 398 -42.27 5.34 0.40
C SER A 398 -42.91 4.39 -0.61
N TRP A 399 -44.15 3.95 -0.40
CA TRP A 399 -44.84 3.07 -1.33
C TRP A 399 -45.40 3.80 -2.53
N GLU A 400 -46.05 4.95 -2.31
CA GLU A 400 -46.50 5.80 -3.39
C GLU A 400 -45.33 6.16 -4.32
N HIS A 401 -44.18 6.50 -3.73
CA HIS A 401 -42.96 6.76 -4.50
C HIS A 401 -42.50 5.56 -5.34
N LEU A 402 -42.51 4.35 -4.77
CA LEU A 402 -42.12 3.13 -5.47
C LEU A 402 -43.12 2.74 -6.57
N TYR A 403 -44.41 2.85 -6.31
CA TYR A 403 -45.44 2.55 -7.31
C TYR A 403 -45.36 3.51 -8.49
N GLN A 404 -45.09 4.80 -8.25
CA GLN A 404 -44.82 5.76 -9.31
C GLN A 404 -43.55 5.41 -10.09
N LEU A 405 -42.46 5.05 -9.39
CA LEU A 405 -41.19 4.67 -10.02
C LEU A 405 -41.30 3.40 -10.87
N LEU A 406 -42.13 2.45 -10.44
CA LEU A 406 -42.40 1.18 -11.12
C LEU A 406 -43.57 1.26 -12.11
N GLU A 407 -44.16 2.44 -12.29
CA GLU A 407 -45.28 2.70 -13.20
C GLU A 407 -46.51 1.80 -12.91
N ILE A 408 -46.78 1.49 -11.64
CA ILE A 408 -47.94 0.70 -11.21
C ILE A 408 -49.21 1.55 -11.31
N PRO A 409 -50.28 1.07 -11.98
CA PRO A 409 -51.55 1.79 -12.08
C PRO A 409 -52.15 2.13 -10.71
N THR A 410 -52.68 3.36 -10.56
CA THR A 410 -53.19 3.87 -9.27
C THR A 410 -54.37 3.08 -8.72
N ASP A 411 -55.14 2.43 -9.59
CA ASP A 411 -56.26 1.55 -9.23
C ASP A 411 -55.83 0.21 -8.62
N GLU A 412 -54.54 -0.14 -8.74
CA GLU A 412 -53.96 -1.35 -8.14
C GLU A 412 -53.30 -1.09 -6.78
N TRP A 413 -53.11 0.16 -6.37
CA TRP A 413 -52.36 0.50 -5.14
C TRP A 413 -53.06 -0.04 -3.87
N ASP A 414 -54.39 0.11 -3.81
CA ASP A 414 -55.20 -0.41 -2.70
C ASP A 414 -55.19 -1.93 -2.63
N TYR A 415 -54.99 -2.62 -3.76
CA TYR A 415 -54.84 -4.08 -3.78
C TYR A 415 -53.52 -4.49 -3.14
N TYR A 416 -52.41 -3.87 -3.55
CA TYR A 416 -51.09 -4.17 -2.99
C TYR A 416 -50.95 -3.76 -1.52
N ALA A 417 -51.70 -2.76 -1.05
CA ALA A 417 -51.73 -2.36 0.35
C ALA A 417 -52.20 -3.47 1.32
N TYR A 418 -52.86 -4.52 0.83
CA TYR A 418 -53.20 -5.70 1.65
C TYR A 418 -52.00 -6.58 1.99
N PHE A 419 -50.90 -6.42 1.28
CA PHE A 419 -49.68 -7.20 1.39
C PHE A 419 -48.58 -6.34 2.04
N ASP A 420 -48.06 -6.73 3.23
CA ASP A 420 -47.05 -5.90 3.93
C ASP A 420 -45.71 -5.92 3.19
N ALA A 421 -45.15 -4.72 3.06
CA ALA A 421 -43.87 -4.40 2.44
C ALA A 421 -42.67 -5.21 2.88
N ARG A 422 -42.71 -5.73 4.09
CA ARG A 422 -41.62 -6.53 4.65
C ARG A 422 -41.73 -7.99 4.23
N TYR A 423 -42.81 -8.41 3.60
CA TYR A 423 -43.07 -9.83 3.31
C TYR A 423 -43.56 -10.12 1.90
N ALA A 424 -44.10 -9.14 1.17
CA ALA A 424 -44.67 -9.33 -0.17
C ALA A 424 -43.95 -8.51 -1.24
#